data_AF-A0A7K2QB82-F1
#
_entry.id   AF-A0A7K2QB82-F1
#
_cell.length_a   1.000
_cell.length_b   1.000
_cell.length_c   1.000
_cell.angle_alpha   90.00
_cell.angle_beta   90.00
_cell.angle_gamma   90.00
#
_symmetry.space_group_name_H-M   'P 1'
#
loop_
_entity.id
_entity.type
_entity.pdbx_description
1 polymer ?
#
loop_
_entity_poly.entity_id
_entity_poly.type
_entity_poly.pdbx_seq_one_letter_code
_entity_poly.pdbx_strand_id
1 'polypeptide(L)'
;MPAARESLLEAAGAALMARPWPSVRMVDVAATAGVSRQTLYNEFGGKAGLGRALVRREADWYLEGVDRVLRTPAAGAERLASVAEWTVRAARARPLVRALLTGCWDGNLPVPPGQGVRP
;
A
#
# COMPACT_ATOMS: atom_id res chain seq x y z
N MET A 1 -6.70 8.52 19.03
CA MET A 1 -5.36 8.62 18.42
C MET A 1 -5.14 7.34 17.64
N PRO A 2 -4.81 7.38 16.33
CA PRO A 2 -4.38 6.18 15.61
C PRO A 2 -3.20 5.55 16.37
N ALA A 3 -3.09 4.22 16.35
CA ALA A 3 -1.90 3.58 16.90
C ALA A 3 -0.65 4.11 16.17
N ALA A 4 0.49 4.27 16.84
CA ALA A 4 1.72 4.82 16.26
C ALA A 4 2.10 4.15 14.91
N ARG A 5 1.84 2.84 14.81
CA ARG A 5 2.01 2.06 13.59
C ARG A 5 1.15 2.55 12.43
N GLU A 6 -0.11 2.90 12.66
CA GLU A 6 -1.04 3.38 11.64
C GLU A 6 -0.63 4.78 11.14
N SER A 7 -0.32 5.71 12.05
CA SER A 7 0.19 7.04 11.69
C SER A 7 1.46 6.95 10.84
N LEU A 8 2.36 6.01 11.15
CA LEU A 8 3.56 5.75 10.36
C LEU A 8 3.25 5.23 8.95
N LEU A 9 2.27 4.33 8.80
CA LEU A 9 1.85 3.82 7.50
C LEU A 9 1.12 4.88 6.66
N GLU A 10 0.36 5.76 7.29
CA GLU A 10 -0.25 6.92 6.62
C GLU A 10 0.81 7.90 6.13
N ALA A 11 1.75 8.29 6.98
CA ALA A 11 2.85 9.17 6.60
C ALA A 11 3.72 8.56 5.48
N ALA A 12 3.99 7.26 5.55
CA ALA A 12 4.75 6.55 4.52
C ALA A 12 3.99 6.50 3.18
N GLY A 13 2.68 6.23 3.21
CA GLY A 13 1.83 6.25 2.03
C GLY A 13 1.78 7.61 1.37
N ALA A 14 1.59 8.68 2.16
CA ALA A 14 1.62 10.06 1.68
C ALA A 14 2.99 10.40 1.05
N ALA A 15 4.09 9.99 1.68
CA ALA A 15 5.42 10.21 1.14
C ALA A 15 5.65 9.47 -0.19
N LEU A 16 5.14 8.24 -0.34
CA LEU A 16 5.22 7.47 -1.59
C LEU A 16 4.44 8.13 -2.74
N MET A 17 3.32 8.80 -2.43
CA MET A 17 2.55 9.54 -3.45
C MET A 17 3.24 10.83 -3.90
N ALA A 18 4.08 11.41 -3.04
CA ALA A 18 4.79 12.66 -3.34
C ALA A 18 6.14 12.45 -4.05
N ARG A 19 6.77 11.28 -3.90
CA ARG A 19 8.13 11.01 -4.41
C ARG A 19 8.41 9.52 -4.57
N PRO A 20 9.38 9.14 -5.43
CA PRO A 20 9.85 7.77 -5.53
C PRO A 20 10.26 7.17 -4.18
N TRP A 21 9.94 5.90 -3.96
CA TRP A 21 10.28 5.18 -2.73
C TRP A 21 11.76 5.28 -2.35
N PRO A 22 12.75 5.16 -3.25
CA PRO A 22 14.16 5.34 -2.91
C PRO A 22 14.47 6.69 -2.24
N SER A 23 13.75 7.75 -2.61
CA SER A 23 13.91 9.10 -2.05
C SER A 23 13.17 9.33 -0.73
N VAL A 24 12.27 8.42 -0.31
CA VAL A 24 11.57 8.54 0.98
C VAL A 24 12.54 8.32 2.15
N ARG A 25 12.67 9.31 3.04
CA ARG A 25 13.56 9.21 4.21
C ARG A 25 12.77 8.83 5.46
N MET A 26 13.32 7.91 6.25
CA MET A 26 12.66 7.42 7.48
C MET A 26 12.47 8.54 8.52
N VAL A 27 13.39 9.49 8.58
CA VAL A 27 13.29 10.65 9.48
C VAL A 27 12.08 11.53 9.16
N ASP A 28 11.80 11.75 7.87
CA ASP A 28 10.66 12.56 7.44
C ASP A 28 9.35 11.84 7.75
N VAL A 29 9.29 10.53 7.51
CA VAL A 29 8.11 9.71 7.84
C VAL A 29 7.81 9.75 9.33
N ALA A 30 8.82 9.56 10.18
CA ALA A 30 8.66 9.61 11.63
C ALA A 30 8.18 10.99 12.09
N ALA A 31 8.79 12.07 11.55
CA ALA A 31 8.41 13.44 11.87
C ALA A 31 6.96 13.75 11.46
N THR A 32 6.54 13.38 10.24
CA THR A 32 5.16 13.54 9.77
C THR A 32 4.15 12.75 10.62
N ALA A 33 4.53 11.55 11.07
CA ALA A 33 3.69 10.73 11.93
C ALA A 33 3.66 11.19 13.41
N GLY A 34 4.46 12.18 13.79
CA GLY A 34 4.56 12.67 15.17
C GLY A 34 5.21 11.68 16.14
N VAL A 35 6.09 10.78 15.64
CA VAL A 35 6.75 9.76 16.45
C VAL A 35 8.28 9.84 16.34
N SER A 36 8.99 9.25 17.30
CA SER A 36 10.45 9.23 17.26
C SER A 36 10.97 8.29 16.15
N ARG A 37 12.18 8.57 15.65
CA ARG A 37 12.88 7.65 14.74
C ARG A 37 13.03 6.26 15.35
N GLN A 38 13.38 6.18 16.63
CA GLN A 38 13.56 4.91 17.34
C GLN A 38 12.27 4.09 17.35
N THR A 39 11.12 4.72 17.60
CA THR A 39 9.80 4.07 17.52
C THR A 39 9.57 3.49 16.12
N LEU A 40 9.82 4.26 15.07
CA LEU A 40 9.70 3.77 13.69
C LEU A 40 10.59 2.55 13.44
N TYR A 41 11.84 2.58 13.90
CA TYR A 41 12.78 1.47 13.71
C TYR A 41 12.39 0.24 14.52
N ASN A 42 11.85 0.42 15.73
CA ASN A 42 11.33 -0.67 16.55
C ASN A 42 10.10 -1.33 15.90
N GLU A 43 9.19 -0.54 15.34
CA GLU A 43 7.95 -1.04 14.71
C GLU A 43 8.20 -1.76 13.39
N PHE A 44 9.15 -1.27 12.57
CA PHE A 44 9.30 -1.72 11.18
C PHE A 44 10.67 -2.29 10.83
N GLY A 45 11.67 -2.20 11.70
CA GLY A 45 13.03 -2.63 11.40
C GLY A 45 13.71 -1.84 10.26
N GLY A 46 13.19 -0.65 9.92
CA GLY A 46 13.71 0.24 8.88
C GLY A 46 12.90 0.27 7.58
N LYS A 47 13.50 0.84 6.52
CA LYS A 47 12.80 1.18 5.27
C LYS A 47 12.21 -0.03 4.56
N ALA A 48 12.94 -1.14 4.50
CA ALA A 48 12.45 -2.35 3.86
C ALA A 48 11.22 -2.93 4.59
N GLY A 49 11.21 -2.95 5.92
CA GLY A 49 10.06 -3.45 6.67
C GLY A 49 8.86 -2.50 6.64
N LEU A 50 9.09 -1.18 6.64
CA LEU A 50 8.02 -0.21 6.41
C LEU A 50 7.40 -0.39 5.02
N GLY A 51 8.23 -0.58 3.98
CA GLY A 51 7.76 -0.87 2.62
C GLY A 51 6.90 -2.14 2.56
N ARG A 52 7.35 -3.23 3.18
CA ARG A 52 6.55 -4.47 3.27
C ARG A 52 5.21 -4.25 3.98
N ALA A 53 5.22 -3.49 5.08
CA ALA A 53 4.00 -3.20 5.82
C ALA A 53 3.03 -2.32 5.02
N LEU A 54 3.55 -1.39 4.22
CA LEU A 54 2.75 -0.58 3.30
C LEU A 54 2.11 -1.44 2.21
N VAL A 55 2.88 -2.34 1.58
CA VAL A 55 2.34 -3.27 0.57
C VAL A 55 1.25 -4.16 1.16
N ARG A 56 1.45 -4.69 2.38
CA ARG A 56 0.43 -5.50 3.07
C ARG A 56 -0.85 -4.70 3.32
N ARG A 57 -0.74 -3.46 3.83
CA ARG A 57 -1.89 -2.58 4.04
C ARG A 57 -2.69 -2.36 2.75
N GLU A 58 -2.02 -2.20 1.62
CA GLU A 58 -2.68 -2.02 0.32
C GLU A 58 -3.36 -3.29 -0.19
N ALA A 59 -2.77 -4.46 0.09
CA ALA A 59 -3.39 -5.75 -0.20
C ALA A 59 -4.65 -5.96 0.66
N ASP A 60 -4.57 -5.67 1.96
CA ASP A 60 -5.70 -5.78 2.88
C ASP A 60 -6.84 -4.84 2.44
N TRP A 61 -6.51 -3.57 2.14
CA TRP A 61 -7.48 -2.60 1.61
C TRP A 61 -8.13 -3.08 0.31
N TYR A 62 -7.34 -3.72 -0.57
CA TYR A 62 -7.86 -4.26 -1.82
C TYR A 62 -8.88 -5.38 -1.55
N LEU A 63 -8.53 -6.35 -0.71
CA LEU A 63 -9.40 -7.48 -0.37
C LEU A 63 -10.69 -7.03 0.32
N GLU A 64 -10.60 -6.09 1.26
CA GLU A 64 -11.78 -5.48 1.90
C GLU A 64 -12.71 -4.80 0.89
N GLY A 65 -12.14 -4.18 -0.14
CA GLY A 65 -12.90 -3.55 -1.21
C GLY A 65 -13.61 -4.56 -2.11
N VAL A 66 -12.93 -5.65 -2.50
CA VAL A 66 -13.56 -6.78 -3.22
C VAL A 66 -14.70 -7.35 -2.40
N ASP A 67 -14.47 -7.64 -1.12
CA ASP A 67 -15.49 -8.18 -0.22
C ASP A 67 -16.72 -7.27 -0.12
N ARG A 68 -16.52 -5.95 -0.08
CA ARG A 68 -17.63 -4.98 -0.06
C ARG A 68 -18.48 -5.05 -1.32
N VAL A 69 -17.84 -5.15 -2.49
CA VAL A 69 -18.56 -5.28 -3.77
C VAL A 69 -19.31 -6.62 -3.83
N LEU A 70 -18.68 -7.71 -3.37
CA LEU A 70 -19.30 -9.04 -3.35
C LEU A 70 -20.53 -9.13 -2.42
N ARG A 71 -20.57 -8.35 -1.34
CA ARG A 71 -21.72 -8.27 -0.42
C ARG A 71 -22.91 -7.47 -0.98
N THR A 72 -22.75 -6.77 -2.10
CA THR A 72 -23.84 -6.00 -2.71
C THR A 72 -24.82 -6.95 -3.42
N PRO A 73 -26.15 -6.84 -3.18
CA PRO A 73 -27.14 -7.65 -3.88
C PRO A 73 -27.11 -7.38 -5.39
N ALA A 74 -26.80 -8.40 -6.18
CA ALA A 74 -26.77 -8.36 -7.65
C ALA A 74 -26.83 -9.79 -8.21
N ALA A 75 -27.21 -9.94 -9.49
CA ALA A 75 -27.08 -11.23 -10.18
C ALA A 75 -25.60 -11.64 -10.31
N GLY A 76 -25.32 -12.93 -10.51
CA GLY A 76 -23.94 -13.45 -10.53
C GLY A 76 -23.02 -12.75 -11.54
N ALA A 77 -23.48 -12.58 -12.79
CA ALA A 77 -22.72 -11.91 -13.84
C ALA A 77 -22.48 -10.41 -13.55
N GLU A 78 -23.51 -9.70 -13.06
CA GLU A 78 -23.41 -8.29 -12.68
C GLU A 78 -22.44 -8.07 -11.52
N ARG A 79 -22.43 -9.00 -10.55
CA ARG A 79 -21.49 -8.96 -9.42
C ARG A 79 -20.05 -9.13 -9.87
N LEU A 80 -19.79 -10.07 -10.78
CA LEU A 80 -18.45 -10.26 -11.36
C LEU A 80 -18.00 -9.02 -12.15
N ALA A 81 -18.88 -8.45 -12.96
CA ALA A 81 -18.60 -7.20 -13.67
C ALA A 81 -18.27 -6.06 -12.68
N SER A 82 -19.05 -5.93 -11.60
CA SER A 82 -18.82 -4.92 -10.56
C SER A 82 -17.46 -5.07 -9.87
N VAL A 83 -17.03 -6.30 -9.58
CA VAL A 83 -15.69 -6.57 -9.01
C VAL A 83 -14.60 -6.21 -10.01
N ALA A 84 -14.77 -6.57 -11.29
CA ALA A 84 -13.79 -6.23 -12.34
C ALA A 84 -13.65 -4.71 -12.51
N GLU A 85 -14.77 -3.99 -12.60
CA GLU A 85 -14.79 -2.53 -12.70
C GLU A 85 -14.13 -1.85 -11.49
N TRP A 86 -14.49 -2.31 -10.29
CA TRP A 86 -13.90 -1.79 -9.06
C TRP A 86 -12.39 -2.07 -8.99
N THR A 87 -11.95 -3.26 -9.39
CA THR A 87 -10.54 -3.66 -9.43
C THR A 87 -9.74 -2.77 -10.39
N VAL A 88 -10.26 -2.52 -11.59
CA VAL A 88 -9.61 -1.63 -12.56
C VAL A 88 -9.52 -0.19 -12.02
N ARG A 89 -10.56 0.31 -11.38
CA ARG A 89 -10.56 1.64 -10.74
C ARG A 89 -9.53 1.71 -9.61
N ALA A 90 -9.48 0.70 -8.74
CA ALA A 90 -8.53 0.61 -7.64
C ALA A 90 -7.07 0.59 -8.15
N ALA A 91 -6.78 -0.22 -9.17
CA ALA A 91 -5.46 -0.31 -9.77
C ALA A 91 -5.01 1.02 -10.41
N ARG A 92 -5.93 1.80 -11.01
CA ARG A 92 -5.59 3.12 -11.57
C ARG A 92 -5.28 4.16 -10.49
N ALA A 93 -5.97 4.08 -9.34
CA ALA A 93 -5.83 5.06 -8.27
C ALA A 93 -4.61 4.80 -7.36
N ARG A 94 -4.17 3.53 -7.25
CA ARG A 94 -3.20 3.11 -6.22
C ARG A 94 -2.06 2.32 -6.84
N PRO A 95 -0.85 2.92 -6.96
CA PRO A 95 0.30 2.28 -7.61
C PRO A 95 0.70 0.92 -7.00
N LEU A 96 0.59 0.78 -5.68
CA LEU A 96 0.88 -0.47 -4.99
C LEU A 96 -0.13 -1.58 -5.31
N VAL A 97 -1.43 -1.24 -5.40
CA VAL A 97 -2.46 -2.19 -5.83
C VAL A 97 -2.21 -2.62 -7.27
N ARG A 98 -1.88 -1.67 -8.17
CA ARG A 98 -1.50 -2.00 -9.55
C ARG A 98 -0.33 -2.98 -9.60
N ALA A 99 0.74 -2.71 -8.86
CA ALA A 99 1.93 -3.55 -8.83
C ALA A 99 1.62 -4.95 -8.25
N LEU A 100 0.82 -5.03 -7.20
CA LEU A 100 0.35 -6.29 -6.62
C LEU A 100 -0.44 -7.14 -7.61
N LEU A 101 -1.36 -6.54 -8.37
CA LEU A 101 -2.22 -7.27 -9.30
C LEU A 101 -1.51 -7.69 -10.59
N THR A 102 -0.50 -6.94 -11.02
CA THR A 102 0.17 -7.14 -12.32
C THR A 102 1.56 -7.75 -12.21
N GLY A 103 2.16 -7.75 -11.02
CA GLY A 103 3.58 -8.06 -10.81
C GLY A 103 4.54 -7.00 -11.35
N CYS A 104 4.03 -5.86 -11.87
CA CYS A 104 4.85 -4.79 -12.42
C CYS A 104 5.35 -3.87 -11.29
N TRP A 105 6.43 -4.29 -10.64
CA TRP A 105 7.19 -3.46 -9.71
C TRP A 105 8.28 -2.69 -10.45
N ASP A 106 8.24 -1.36 -10.34
CA ASP A 106 9.30 -0.48 -10.81
C ASP A 106 10.18 0.00 -9.64
N GLY A 107 11.32 0.62 -9.96
CA GLY A 107 12.28 1.11 -8.97
C GLY A 107 11.74 2.23 -8.06
N ASN A 108 10.57 2.80 -8.35
CA ASN A 108 9.96 3.86 -7.54
C ASN A 108 9.07 3.31 -6.43
N LEU A 109 8.84 2.00 -6.35
CA LEU A 109 7.96 1.36 -5.37
C LEU A 109 8.74 0.56 -4.31
N PRO A 110 8.16 0.34 -3.11
CA PRO A 110 8.65 -0.65 -2.15
C PRO A 110 8.44 -2.07 -2.68
N VAL A 111 9.48 -2.63 -3.28
CA VAL A 111 9.45 -4.00 -3.85
C VAL A 111 9.42 -5.05 -2.72
N PRO A 112 8.44 -5.97 -2.72
CA PRO A 112 8.41 -7.09 -1.78
C PRO A 112 9.56 -8.08 -2.04
N PRO A 113 10.07 -8.77 -1.01
CA PRO A 113 11.04 -9.85 -1.21
C PRO A 113 10.52 -10.91 -2.19
N GLY A 114 11.35 -11.35 -3.14
CA GLY A 114 11.00 -12.38 -4.12
C GLY A 114 10.24 -11.88 -5.36
N GLN A 115 9.89 -10.59 -5.43
CA GLN A 115 9.36 -9.96 -6.65
C GLN A 115 10.53 -9.26 -7.36
N GLY A 116 10.82 -9.62 -8.62
CA GLY A 116 11.85 -8.94 -9.41
C GLY A 116 11.37 -7.55 -9.87
N VAL A 117 12.28 -6.58 -9.89
CA VAL A 117 12.01 -5.29 -10.56
C VAL A 117 12.05 -5.55 -12.06
N ARG A 118 10.97 -5.25 -12.77
CA ARG A 118 11.00 -5.28 -14.24
C ARG A 118 11.67 -3.99 -14.74
N PRO A 119 12.55 -4.07 -15.75
CA PRO A 119 13.23 -2.91 -16.33
C PRO A 119 12.25 -1.93 -16.98
#